data_AF-A0A2H0YSM8-F1
#
_entry.id   AF-A0A2H0YSM8-F1
#
_cell.length_a   1.000
_cell.length_b   1.000
_cell.length_c   1.000
_cell.angle_alpha   90.00
_cell.angle_beta   90.00
_cell.angle_gamma   90.00
#
_symmetry.space_group_name_H-M   'P 1'
#
loop_
_entity.id
_entity.type
_entity.pdbx_description
1 polymer ?
#
loop_
_entity_poly.entity_id
_entity_poly.type
_entity_poly.pdbx_seq_one_letter_code
_entity_poly.pdbx_strand_id
1 'polypeptide(L)'
;MKILLIVLIVGGLIYGGYRLVQNNTVKDTAHFVYDTQALDTKAAITPDLAVLRAKEVYQLAVNSGDDLSQGPCLSNSLISGWVLDIVHSPRTAVDDKPENQCSAYREGAAKHFVELDTEGNFVRAE
;
A
#
# COMPACT_ATOMS: atom_id res chain seq x y z
N MET A 1 -9.51 -67.55 6.32
CA MET A 1 -10.55 -66.52 6.06
C MET A 1 -10.58 -65.38 7.11
N LYS A 2 -9.49 -65.13 7.87
CA LYS A 2 -9.39 -64.03 8.84
C LYS A 2 -8.59 -62.81 8.31
N ILE A 3 -7.87 -62.97 7.21
CA ILE A 3 -7.00 -61.94 6.62
C ILE A 3 -7.81 -60.90 5.80
N LEU A 4 -9.00 -61.27 5.29
CA LEU A 4 -9.83 -60.39 4.48
C LEU A 4 -10.51 -59.26 5.28
N LEU A 5 -10.59 -59.40 6.61
CA LEU A 5 -11.26 -58.42 7.49
C LEU A 5 -10.36 -57.25 7.91
N ILE A 6 -9.03 -57.42 7.85
CA ILE A 6 -8.07 -56.38 8.26
C ILE A 6 -7.95 -55.29 7.17
N VAL A 7 -8.11 -55.65 5.90
CA VAL A 7 -7.96 -54.71 4.77
C VAL A 7 -9.09 -53.67 4.72
N LEU A 8 -10.30 -54.02 5.17
CA LEU A 8 -11.43 -53.08 5.18
C LEU A 8 -11.34 -52.03 6.31
N ILE A 9 -10.70 -52.36 7.44
CA ILE A 9 -10.53 -51.41 8.55
C ILE A 9 -9.43 -50.39 8.23
N VAL A 10 -8.34 -50.80 7.56
CA VAL A 10 -7.27 -49.88 7.15
C VAL A 10 -7.72 -49.00 5.96
N GLY A 11 -8.49 -49.54 5.02
CA GLY A 11 -8.99 -48.78 3.87
C GLY A 11 -10.01 -47.68 4.23
N GLY A 12 -10.86 -47.91 5.24
CA GLY A 12 -11.84 -46.92 5.71
C GLY A 12 -11.22 -45.71 6.42
N LEU A 13 -10.10 -45.89 7.13
CA LEU A 13 -9.40 -44.80 7.81
C LEU A 13 -8.64 -43.89 6.83
N ILE A 14 -8.17 -44.44 5.70
CA ILE A 14 -7.48 -43.64 4.67
C ILE A 14 -8.48 -42.82 3.84
N TYR A 15 -9.70 -43.32 3.61
CA TYR A 15 -10.74 -42.57 2.88
C TYR A 15 -11.55 -41.59 3.74
N GLY A 16 -11.68 -41.83 5.06
CA GLY A 16 -12.42 -40.94 5.98
C GLY A 16 -11.64 -39.71 6.46
N GLY A 17 -10.31 -39.72 6.39
CA GLY A 17 -9.46 -38.63 6.92
C GLY A 17 -9.36 -37.37 6.05
N TYR A 18 -9.82 -37.42 4.79
CA TYR A 18 -9.68 -36.28 3.85
C TYR A 18 -10.71 -35.16 4.02
N ARG A 19 -11.58 -35.22 5.04
CA ARG A 19 -12.67 -34.26 5.24
C ARG A 19 -12.63 -33.63 6.63
N LEU A 20 -11.59 -32.85 6.95
CA LEU A 20 -11.60 -31.89 8.06
C LEU A 20 -10.50 -30.81 7.89
N VAL A 21 -10.58 -30.01 6.82
CA VAL A 21 -9.98 -28.67 6.80
C VAL A 21 -10.95 -27.74 6.07
N GLN A 22 -11.94 -27.26 6.79
CA GLN A 22 -12.56 -25.98 6.48
C GLN A 22 -12.55 -25.12 7.73
N ASN A 23 -12.26 -23.84 7.50
CA ASN A 23 -12.50 -22.70 8.37
C ASN A 23 -11.43 -22.42 9.42
N ASN A 24 -10.27 -21.96 8.94
CA ASN A 24 -9.70 -20.73 9.46
C ASN A 24 -9.47 -19.80 8.27
N THR A 25 -10.51 -19.04 7.93
CA THR A 25 -10.36 -17.82 7.14
C THR A 25 -9.34 -16.96 7.88
N VAL A 26 -8.17 -16.77 7.25
CA VAL A 26 -7.30 -15.66 7.58
C VAL A 26 -8.15 -14.41 7.41
N LYS A 27 -8.64 -13.86 8.52
CA LYS A 27 -9.14 -12.49 8.59
C LYS A 27 -7.92 -11.56 8.53
N ASP A 28 -7.21 -11.59 7.42
CA ASP A 28 -6.20 -10.59 7.10
C ASP A 28 -5.81 -10.70 5.63
N THR A 29 -6.79 -10.39 4.79
CA THR A 29 -6.50 -9.83 3.48
C THR A 29 -7.31 -8.56 3.41
N ALA A 30 -6.67 -7.42 3.64
CA ALA A 30 -7.03 -6.20 2.95
C ALA A 30 -6.87 -6.46 1.45
N HIS A 31 -7.84 -7.18 0.89
CA HIS A 31 -8.03 -7.35 -0.53
C HIS A 31 -8.62 -6.03 -1.00
N PHE A 32 -7.76 -5.03 -1.21
CA PHE A 32 -8.09 -3.88 -2.03
C PHE A 32 -8.20 -4.40 -3.47
N VAL A 33 -9.38 -4.95 -3.79
CA VAL A 33 -9.80 -5.08 -5.17
C VAL A 33 -10.03 -3.66 -5.65
N TYR A 34 -9.03 -3.10 -6.33
CA TYR A 34 -9.35 -2.10 -7.34
C TYR A 34 -10.15 -2.86 -8.39
N ASP A 35 -11.47 -2.68 -8.34
CA ASP A 35 -12.39 -3.17 -9.34
C ASP A 35 -11.89 -2.66 -10.70
N THR A 36 -11.36 -3.58 -11.51
CA THR A 36 -10.81 -3.30 -12.85
C THR A 36 -11.92 -3.05 -13.88
N GLN A 37 -13.05 -2.49 -13.46
CA GLN A 37 -14.15 -2.07 -14.33
C GLN A 37 -14.43 -0.57 -14.20
N ALA A 38 -13.44 0.26 -14.57
CA ALA A 38 -13.64 1.59 -15.16
C ALA A 38 -12.30 2.22 -15.59
N LEU A 39 -11.55 1.54 -16.45
CA LEU A 39 -10.48 2.16 -17.23
C LEU A 39 -11.06 2.81 -18.49
N ASP A 40 -12.10 3.64 -18.36
CA ASP A 40 -12.50 4.54 -19.45
C ASP A 40 -13.42 5.67 -18.97
N THR A 41 -12.85 6.61 -18.21
CA THR A 41 -13.18 8.05 -18.21
C THR A 41 -12.47 8.66 -17.03
N LYS A 42 -11.47 9.52 -17.28
CA LYS A 42 -10.96 10.54 -16.34
C LYS A 42 -11.18 10.14 -14.86
N ALA A 43 -10.52 9.04 -14.46
CA ALA A 43 -10.72 8.45 -13.14
C ALA A 43 -10.64 9.59 -12.12
N ALA A 44 -11.69 9.74 -11.31
CA ALA A 44 -11.74 10.82 -10.33
C ALA A 44 -10.42 10.82 -9.58
N ILE A 45 -9.64 11.88 -9.75
CA ILE A 45 -8.39 12.06 -9.01
C ILE A 45 -8.84 12.33 -7.58
N THR A 46 -8.97 11.26 -6.80
CA THR A 46 -9.36 11.31 -5.40
C THR A 46 -8.12 11.36 -4.53
N PRO A 47 -8.23 11.95 -3.32
CA PRO A 47 -7.17 11.84 -2.31
C PRO A 47 -6.75 10.38 -2.06
N ASP A 48 -7.69 9.43 -2.05
CA ASP A 48 -7.38 8.01 -1.85
C ASP A 48 -6.46 7.45 -2.95
N LEU A 49 -6.69 7.83 -4.22
CA LEU A 49 -5.82 7.44 -5.32
C LEU A 49 -4.44 8.08 -5.18
N ALA A 50 -4.37 9.36 -4.77
CA ALA A 50 -3.11 10.03 -4.51
C ALA A 50 -2.32 9.35 -3.40
N VAL A 51 -2.98 8.98 -2.29
CA VAL A 51 -2.34 8.27 -1.16
C VAL A 51 -1.85 6.89 -1.58
N LEU A 52 -2.62 6.15 -2.38
CA LEU A 52 -2.16 4.88 -2.94
C LEU A 52 -0.87 5.07 -3.75
N ARG A 53 -0.87 6.01 -4.69
CA ARG A 53 0.31 6.31 -5.53
C ARG A 53 1.48 6.81 -4.70
N ALA A 54 1.23 7.58 -3.66
CA ALA A 54 2.26 8.06 -2.76
C ALA A 54 3.01 6.90 -2.08
N LYS A 55 2.28 5.89 -1.61
CA LYS A 55 2.88 4.69 -0.99
C LYS A 55 3.72 3.88 -1.98
N GLU A 56 3.28 3.79 -3.25
CA GLU A 56 4.06 3.15 -4.31
C GLU A 56 5.40 3.88 -4.54
N VAL A 57 5.35 5.21 -4.68
CA VAL A 57 6.56 6.04 -4.87
C VAL A 57 7.49 5.99 -3.65
N TYR A 58 6.93 6.05 -2.45
CA TYR A 58 7.70 5.90 -1.21
C TYR A 58 8.47 4.56 -1.18
N GLN A 59 7.81 3.45 -1.51
CA GLN A 59 8.45 2.14 -1.51
C GLN A 59 9.59 2.06 -2.54
N LEU A 60 9.44 2.72 -3.70
CA LEU A 60 10.51 2.80 -4.70
C LEU A 60 11.72 3.58 -4.17
N ALA A 61 11.49 4.68 -3.45
CA ALA A 61 12.56 5.48 -2.85
C ALA A 61 13.32 4.68 -1.77
N VAL A 62 12.59 4.01 -0.88
CA VAL A 62 13.16 3.11 0.14
C VAL A 62 13.99 1.99 -0.50
N ASN A 63 13.45 1.35 -1.54
CA ASN A 63 14.15 0.27 -2.25
C ASN A 63 15.40 0.76 -3.00
N SER A 64 15.43 2.04 -3.38
CA SER A 64 16.58 2.68 -4.04
C SER A 64 17.64 3.15 -3.06
N GLY A 65 17.34 3.13 -1.74
CA GLY A 65 18.24 3.59 -0.70
C GLY A 65 18.28 5.11 -0.56
N ASP A 66 17.22 5.80 -0.99
CA ASP A 66 17.12 7.26 -0.86
C ASP A 66 17.07 7.68 0.62
N ASP A 67 17.74 8.78 0.95
CA ASP A 67 17.70 9.34 2.30
C ASP A 67 16.44 10.20 2.50
N LEU A 68 15.51 9.67 3.29
CA LEU A 68 14.24 10.33 3.61
C LEU A 68 14.29 11.13 4.92
N SER A 69 15.42 11.09 5.64
CA SER A 69 15.55 11.65 6.99
C SER A 69 15.42 13.17 7.05
N GLN A 70 15.60 13.85 5.91
CA GLN A 70 15.47 15.31 5.81
C GLN A 70 14.08 15.76 5.33
N GLY A 71 13.12 14.84 5.17
CA GLY A 71 11.80 15.16 4.65
C GLY A 71 11.82 15.68 3.20
N PRO A 72 12.41 14.95 2.24
CA PRO A 72 12.47 15.43 0.86
C PRO A 72 11.13 15.30 0.14
N CYS A 73 10.89 16.18 -0.82
CA CYS A 73 9.90 15.95 -1.87
C CYS A 73 10.31 14.74 -2.73
N LEU A 74 9.45 13.72 -2.80
CA LEU A 74 9.68 12.54 -3.64
C LEU A 74 9.08 12.65 -5.04
N SER A 75 8.05 13.48 -5.24
CA SER A 75 7.49 13.69 -6.56
C SER A 75 6.81 15.03 -6.72
N ASN A 76 7.28 15.80 -7.71
CA ASN A 76 6.64 17.03 -8.17
C ASN A 76 5.42 16.80 -9.10
N SER A 77 5.15 15.55 -9.46
CA SER A 77 4.05 15.17 -10.35
C SER A 77 3.61 13.74 -10.06
N LEU A 78 3.10 13.51 -8.85
CA LEU A 78 2.66 12.19 -8.38
C LEU A 78 1.54 11.64 -9.26
N ILE A 79 0.48 12.45 -9.39
CA ILE A 79 -0.61 12.34 -10.35
C ILE A 79 -1.02 13.76 -10.73
N SER A 80 -1.93 13.92 -11.70
CA SER A 80 -2.28 15.25 -12.22
C SER A 80 -2.71 16.22 -11.10
N GLY A 81 -1.88 17.22 -10.82
CA GLY A 81 -2.10 18.27 -9.83
C GLY A 81 -1.65 17.94 -8.39
N TRP A 82 -1.05 16.77 -8.16
CA TRP A 82 -0.63 16.27 -6.85
C TRP A 82 0.88 16.09 -6.75
N VAL A 83 1.42 16.38 -5.57
CA VAL A 83 2.82 16.08 -5.20
C VAL A 83 2.88 15.07 -4.04
N LEU A 84 4.07 14.52 -3.81
CA LEU A 84 4.39 13.72 -2.63
C LEU A 84 5.53 14.39 -1.85
N ASP A 85 5.23 14.77 -0.62
CA ASP A 85 6.18 15.36 0.32
C ASP A 85 6.42 14.40 1.49
N ILE A 86 7.67 14.26 1.92
CA ILE A 86 8.01 13.52 3.14
C ILE A 86 8.20 14.54 4.26
N VAL A 87 7.61 14.30 5.41
CA VAL A 87 7.67 15.21 6.57
C VAL A 87 7.98 14.46 7.85
N HIS A 88 8.38 15.16 8.90
CA HIS A 88 8.38 14.58 10.24
C HIS A 88 6.97 14.61 10.83
N SER A 89 6.65 13.66 11.71
CA SER A 89 5.40 13.62 12.47
C SER A 89 5.70 13.44 13.96
N PRO A 90 5.65 14.50 14.79
CA PRO A 90 5.27 15.89 14.46
C PRO A 90 6.25 16.60 13.52
N ARG A 91 5.75 17.57 12.74
CA ARG A 91 6.60 18.39 11.85
C ARG A 91 7.67 19.13 12.63
N THR A 92 8.83 19.29 12.00
CA THR A 92 9.99 20.01 12.50
C THR A 92 10.34 21.18 11.58
N ALA A 93 11.20 22.09 12.03
CA ALA A 93 11.65 23.23 11.23
C ALA A 93 12.42 22.83 9.95
N VAL A 94 12.88 21.59 9.85
CA VAL A 94 13.52 21.06 8.63
C VAL A 94 12.49 20.86 7.51
N ASP A 95 11.25 20.49 7.84
CA ASP A 95 10.18 20.24 6.85
C ASP A 95 9.70 21.54 6.19
N ASP A 96 9.96 22.69 6.81
CA ASP A 96 9.56 24.00 6.28
C ASP A 96 10.65 24.63 5.38
N LYS A 97 11.79 23.95 5.23
CA LYS A 97 12.86 24.44 4.36
C LYS A 97 12.45 24.39 2.88
N PRO A 98 12.67 25.46 2.10
CA PRO A 98 12.31 25.50 0.69
C PRO A 98 12.84 24.34 -0.15
N GLU A 99 14.04 23.83 0.18
CA GLU A 99 14.69 22.70 -0.47
C GLU A 99 14.05 21.34 -0.19
N ASN A 100 13.30 21.22 0.90
CA ASN A 100 12.65 19.98 1.30
C ASN A 100 11.20 19.92 0.78
N GLN A 101 10.58 21.05 0.51
CA GLN A 101 9.24 21.14 -0.06
C GLN A 101 9.22 20.94 -1.58
N CYS A 102 8.16 20.31 -2.10
CA CYS A 102 7.96 20.17 -3.53
C CYS A 102 7.82 21.54 -4.25
N SER A 103 8.71 21.79 -5.22
CA SER A 103 8.70 23.03 -6.02
C SER A 103 7.40 23.22 -6.80
N ALA A 104 6.82 22.14 -7.34
CA ALA A 104 5.56 22.22 -8.08
C ALA A 104 4.41 22.76 -7.22
N TYR A 105 4.38 22.44 -5.92
CA TYR A 105 3.39 22.99 -4.99
C TYR A 105 3.71 24.45 -4.65
N ARG A 106 4.97 24.75 -4.32
CA ARG A 106 5.45 26.11 -4.00
C ARG A 106 5.23 27.12 -5.15
N GLU A 107 5.43 26.67 -6.39
CA GLU A 107 5.24 27.48 -7.60
C GLU A 107 3.78 27.46 -8.09
N GLY A 108 2.94 26.62 -7.50
CA GLY A 108 1.50 26.54 -7.78
C GLY A 108 1.14 25.75 -9.04
N ALA A 109 2.07 24.98 -9.61
CA ALA A 109 1.80 24.03 -10.71
C ALA A 109 0.98 22.82 -10.23
N ALA A 110 1.23 22.36 -9.01
CA ALA A 110 0.39 21.44 -8.26
C ALA A 110 -0.46 22.21 -7.24
N LYS A 111 -1.68 21.73 -6.99
CA LYS A 111 -2.62 22.33 -6.03
C LYS A 111 -2.89 21.44 -4.83
N HIS A 112 -2.46 20.19 -4.92
CA HIS A 112 -2.68 19.17 -3.93
C HIS A 112 -1.38 18.47 -3.56
N PHE A 113 -1.34 17.87 -2.37
CA PHE A 113 -0.20 17.12 -1.90
C PHE A 113 -0.64 15.94 -1.04
N VAL A 114 0.20 14.91 -1.01
CA VAL A 114 0.18 13.89 0.03
C VAL A 114 1.43 14.07 0.88
N GLU A 115 1.26 14.11 2.19
CA GLU A 115 2.34 14.04 3.16
C GLU A 115 2.39 12.65 3.76
N LEU A 116 3.53 11.98 3.63
CA LEU A 116 3.88 10.79 4.38
C LEU A 116 4.97 11.14 5.39
N ASP A 117 5.03 10.43 6.51
CA ASP A 117 6.17 10.58 7.42
C ASP A 117 7.41 9.85 6.91
N THR A 118 8.54 10.01 7.61
CA THR A 118 9.82 9.35 7.27
C THR A 118 9.77 7.82 7.32
N GLU A 119 8.71 7.24 7.88
CA GLU A 119 8.45 5.80 7.97
C GLU A 119 7.42 5.33 6.94
N GLY A 120 6.87 6.25 6.14
CA GLY A 120 5.88 5.98 5.10
C GLY A 120 4.44 5.93 5.62
N ASN A 121 4.19 6.33 6.87
CA ASN A 121 2.84 6.42 7.39
C ASN A 121 2.14 7.65 6.81
N PHE A 122 0.84 7.52 6.56
CA PHE A 122 0.04 8.62 6.07
C PHE A 122 -0.12 9.71 7.14
N VAL A 123 0.21 10.96 6.80
CA VAL A 123 -0.02 12.12 7.66
C VAL A 123 -1.28 12.86 7.21
N ARG A 124 -1.32 13.35 5.97
CA ARG A 124 -2.49 14.04 5.39
C ARG A 124 -2.46 14.11 3.86
N ALA A 125 -3.61 14.44 3.27
CA ALA A 125 -3.78 14.70 1.84
C ALA A 125 -4.83 15.79 1.63
N GLU A 126 -4.48 16.85 0.90
CA GLU A 126 -5.30 18.05 0.68
C GLU A 126 -5.14 18.59 -0.75
#